data_AF-A0A2H0E119-F1
#
_entry.id   AF-A0A2H0E119-F1
#
_cell.length_a   1.000
_cell.length_b   1.000
_cell.length_c   1.000
_cell.angle_alpha   90.00
_cell.angle_beta   90.00
_cell.angle_gamma   90.00
#
_symmetry.space_group_name_H-M   'P 1'
#
loop_
_entity.id
_entity.type
_entity.pdbx_description
1 polymer ?
#
loop_
_entity_poly.entity_id
_entity_poly.type
_entity_poly.pdbx_seq_one_letter_code
_entity_poly.pdbx_strand_id
1 'polypeptide(L)'
;MKSLLKKTGRIVLIFLVAALVFFAASASAGALTTANGSQYNPIITIAYLLTACLFSYFYSATKREMFSWCLLALILSFLVNFIIGSLFLVMLPPALKKLRLI
;
A
#
# COMPACT_ATOMS: atom_id res chain seq x y z
N MET A 1 15.09 25.92 12.67
CA MET A 1 14.32 25.18 11.62
C MET A 1 14.89 23.82 11.22
N LYS A 2 16.22 23.59 11.17
CA LYS A 2 16.81 22.27 10.82
C LYS A 2 16.45 21.10 11.79
N SER A 3 16.19 21.39 13.07
CA SER A 3 15.82 20.39 14.08
C SER A 3 14.40 19.83 13.91
N LEU A 4 13.44 20.69 13.54
CA LEU A 4 12.05 20.29 13.30
C LEU A 4 11.94 19.37 12.08
N LEU A 5 12.64 19.67 10.98
CA LEU A 5 12.66 18.82 9.79
C LEU A 5 13.21 17.41 10.08
N LYS A 6 14.24 17.31 10.95
CA LYS A 6 14.80 16.03 11.42
C LYS A 6 13.83 15.23 12.30
N LYS A 7 13.07 15.91 13.17
CA LYS A 7 12.01 15.27 13.99
C LYS A 7 10.86 14.76 13.14
N THR A 8 10.35 15.58 12.21
CA THR A 8 9.25 15.19 11.32
C THR A 8 9.65 14.05 10.39
N GLY A 9 10.88 14.06 9.86
CA GLY A 9 11.41 12.96 9.05
C GLY A 9 11.52 11.64 9.80
N ARG A 10 11.95 11.65 11.08
CA ARG A 10 12.00 10.44 11.93
C ARG A 10 10.61 9.87 12.20
N ILE A 11 9.62 10.70 12.45
CA ILE A 11 8.24 10.25 12.72
C ILE A 11 7.65 9.58 11.47
N VAL A 12 7.86 10.18 10.29
CA VAL A 12 7.42 9.59 9.03
C VAL A 12 8.14 8.26 8.77
N LEU A 13 9.44 8.18 9.03
CA LEU A 13 10.21 6.94 8.87
C LEU A 13 9.70 5.82 9.80
N ILE A 14 9.47 6.13 11.08
CA ILE A 14 8.94 5.16 12.06
C ILE A 14 7.56 4.67 11.62
N PHE A 15 6.71 5.56 11.12
CA PHE A 15 5.38 5.20 10.63
C PHE A 15 5.44 4.29 9.40
N LEU A 16 6.38 4.56 8.49
CA LEU A 16 6.62 3.74 7.29
C LEU A 16 7.16 2.36 7.64
N VAL A 17 8.08 2.29 8.60
CA VAL A 17 8.61 1.01 9.12
C VAL A 17 7.51 0.23 9.83
N ALA A 18 6.67 0.87 10.63
CA ALA A 18 5.54 0.22 11.28
C ALA A 18 4.53 -0.32 10.25
N ALA A 19 4.20 0.46 9.23
CA ALA A 19 3.34 0.03 8.13
C ALA A 19 3.95 -1.15 7.35
N LEU A 20 5.27 -1.14 7.13
CA LEU A 20 5.99 -2.23 6.45
C LEU A 20 6.01 -3.52 7.29
N VAL A 21 6.25 -3.42 8.59
CA VAL A 21 6.23 -4.57 9.51
C VAL A 21 4.82 -5.16 9.59
N PHE A 22 3.80 -4.30 9.69
CA PHE A 22 2.41 -4.74 9.71
C PHE A 22 1.99 -5.40 8.40
N PHE A 23 2.46 -4.85 7.27
CA PHE A 23 2.30 -5.44 5.94
C PHE A 23 2.98 -6.81 5.86
N ALA A 24 4.23 -6.95 6.30
CA ALA A 24 4.96 -8.21 6.28
C ALA A 24 4.29 -9.29 7.14
N ALA A 25 3.82 -8.93 8.34
CA ALA A 25 3.07 -9.84 9.21
C ALA A 25 1.75 -10.30 8.54
N SER A 26 1.02 -9.37 7.93
CA SER A 26 -0.25 -9.66 7.26
C SER A 26 -0.08 -10.45 5.96
N ALA A 27 1.00 -10.20 5.22
CA ALA A 27 1.39 -10.97 4.04
C ALA A 27 1.73 -12.42 4.39
N SER A 28 2.39 -12.65 5.53
CA SER A 28 2.69 -14.01 6.01
C SER A 28 1.42 -14.78 6.39
N ALA A 29 0.45 -14.10 7.02
CA ALA A 29 -0.86 -14.67 7.34
C ALA A 29 -1.69 -14.98 6.08
N GLY A 30 -1.67 -14.06 5.10
CA GLY A 30 -2.30 -14.26 3.80
C GLY A 30 -1.66 -15.40 2.99
N ALA A 31 -0.33 -15.52 3.00
CA ALA A 31 0.39 -16.62 2.35
C ALA A 31 0.05 -17.99 2.98
N LEU A 32 -0.16 -18.04 4.30
CA LEU A 32 -0.57 -19.26 5.00
C LEU A 32 -2.01 -19.66 4.65
N THR A 33 -2.91 -18.71 4.43
CA THR A 33 -4.24 -19.02 3.90
C THR A 33 -4.16 -19.50 2.44
N THR A 34 -3.12 -19.13 1.67
CA THR A 34 -2.81 -19.56 0.27
C THR A 34 -2.55 -21.02 0.17
N ALA A 35 -1.78 -21.52 1.11
CA ALA A 35 -1.52 -22.94 1.25
C ALA A 35 -2.78 -23.76 1.59
N ASN A 36 -3.80 -23.15 2.21
CA ASN A 36 -5.01 -23.84 2.67
C ASN A 36 -6.24 -23.73 1.72
N GLY A 37 -6.06 -23.20 0.51
CA GLY A 37 -7.04 -23.37 -0.58
C GLY A 37 -8.22 -22.38 -0.66
N SER A 38 -8.31 -21.36 0.21
CA SER A 38 -9.44 -20.40 0.22
C SER A 38 -9.03 -18.99 -0.23
N GLN A 39 -8.66 -18.80 -1.50
CA GLN A 39 -7.59 -17.82 -1.77
C GLN A 39 -7.67 -16.89 -2.95
N TYR A 40 -8.71 -17.00 -3.76
CA TYR A 40 -8.98 -15.97 -4.74
C TYR A 40 -10.45 -15.61 -4.69
N ASN A 41 -10.73 -14.39 -4.24
CA ASN A 41 -12.05 -13.81 -4.36
C ASN A 41 -11.99 -12.68 -5.40
N PRO A 42 -12.52 -12.89 -6.62
CA PRO A 42 -12.46 -11.90 -7.69
C PRO A 42 -13.11 -10.57 -7.30
N ILE A 43 -14.10 -10.58 -6.40
CA ILE A 43 -14.76 -9.37 -5.90
C ILE A 43 -13.78 -8.53 -5.09
N ILE A 44 -12.93 -9.16 -4.27
CA ILE A 44 -11.90 -8.48 -3.49
C ILE A 44 -10.82 -7.88 -4.39
N THR A 45 -10.39 -8.62 -5.42
CA THR A 45 -9.42 -8.14 -6.42
C THR A 45 -9.95 -6.92 -7.17
N ILE A 46 -11.22 -6.94 -7.58
CA ILE A 46 -11.86 -5.79 -8.24
C ILE A 46 -11.94 -4.60 -7.28
N ALA A 47 -12.27 -4.82 -6.00
CA ALA A 47 -12.28 -3.76 -5.00
C ALA A 47 -10.90 -3.13 -4.82
N TYR A 48 -9.81 -3.91 -4.84
CA TYR A 48 -8.43 -3.40 -4.81
C TYR A 48 -8.11 -2.51 -6.01
N LEU A 49 -8.46 -2.95 -7.22
CA LEU A 49 -8.23 -2.18 -8.45
C LEU A 49 -9.03 -0.87 -8.48
N LEU A 50 -10.30 -0.92 -8.05
CA LEU A 50 -11.13 0.28 -7.91
C LEU A 50 -10.52 1.27 -6.92
N THR A 51 -10.02 0.76 -5.79
CA THR A 51 -9.35 1.56 -4.75
C THR A 51 -8.10 2.24 -5.32
N ALA A 52 -7.26 1.51 -6.05
CA ALA A 52 -6.08 2.07 -6.71
C ALA A 52 -6.44 3.14 -7.76
N CYS A 53 -7.48 2.91 -8.55
CA CYS A 53 -8.01 3.90 -9.52
C CYS A 53 -8.51 5.17 -8.82
N LEU A 54 -9.30 5.03 -7.76
CA LEU A 54 -9.81 6.15 -6.97
C LEU A 54 -8.67 6.98 -6.39
N PHE A 55 -7.66 6.34 -5.80
CA PHE A 55 -6.51 7.05 -5.26
C PHE A 55 -5.63 7.67 -6.34
N SER A 56 -5.45 7.00 -7.47
CA SER A 56 -4.75 7.57 -8.62
C SER A 56 -5.40 8.87 -9.09
N TYR A 57 -6.72 8.95 -9.06
CA TYR A 57 -7.47 10.18 -9.35
C TYR A 57 -7.23 11.26 -8.29
N PHE A 58 -7.37 10.94 -7.00
CA PHE A 58 -7.17 11.90 -5.91
C PHE A 58 -5.75 12.48 -5.82
N TYR A 59 -4.74 11.67 -6.13
CA TYR A 59 -3.33 12.11 -6.07
C TYR A 59 -2.81 12.70 -7.38
N SER A 60 -3.68 12.85 -8.40
CA SER A 60 -3.34 13.31 -9.75
C SER A 60 -2.15 12.56 -10.34
N ALA A 61 -2.15 11.23 -10.21
CA ALA A 61 -1.04 10.40 -10.63
C ALA A 61 -0.91 10.37 -12.16
N THR A 62 0.32 10.33 -12.66
CA THR A 62 0.60 10.15 -14.09
C THR A 62 0.17 8.76 -14.56
N LYS A 63 -0.01 8.56 -15.88
CA LYS A 63 -0.39 7.26 -16.46
C LYS A 63 0.53 6.11 -16.04
N ARG A 64 1.84 6.38 -15.89
CA ARG A 64 2.83 5.38 -15.43
C ARG A 64 2.65 5.03 -13.95
N GLU A 65 2.38 6.01 -13.11
CA GLU A 65 2.14 5.80 -11.67
C GLU A 65 0.82 5.06 -11.45
N MET A 66 -0.24 5.42 -12.18
CA MET A 66 -1.51 4.71 -12.16
C MET A 66 -1.35 3.22 -12.50
N PHE A 67 -0.60 2.91 -13.56
CA PHE A 67 -0.31 1.52 -13.94
C PHE A 67 0.46 0.77 -12.85
N SER A 68 1.46 1.42 -12.26
CA SER A 68 2.25 0.86 -11.16
C SER A 68 1.40 0.58 -9.92
N TRP A 69 0.43 1.46 -9.63
CA TRP A 69 -0.49 1.31 -8.49
C TRP A 69 -1.53 0.21 -8.73
N CYS A 70 -2.03 0.06 -9.96
CA CYS A 70 -2.91 -1.05 -10.32
C CYS A 70 -2.17 -2.40 -10.24
N LEU A 71 -0.92 -2.48 -10.71
CA LEU A 71 -0.08 -3.68 -10.56
C LEU A 71 0.16 -4.00 -9.08
N LEU A 72 0.47 -2.98 -8.28
CA LEU A 72 0.66 -3.14 -6.84
C LEU A 72 -0.64 -3.64 -6.19
N ALA A 73 -1.78 -3.04 -6.48
CA ALA A 73 -3.08 -3.46 -5.95
C ALA A 73 -3.47 -4.89 -6.35
N LEU A 74 -3.13 -5.30 -7.58
CA LEU A 74 -3.29 -6.68 -8.04
C LEU A 74 -2.42 -7.63 -7.23
N ILE A 75 -1.17 -7.29 -6.94
CA ILE A 75 -0.30 -8.12 -6.10
C ILE A 75 -0.86 -8.18 -4.67
N LEU A 76 -1.27 -7.05 -4.11
CA LEU A 76 -1.82 -7.01 -2.75
C LEU A 76 -3.10 -7.83 -2.59
N SER A 77 -3.94 -7.99 -3.61
CA SER A 77 -5.16 -8.79 -3.50
C SER A 77 -4.91 -10.27 -3.23
N PHE A 78 -3.71 -10.78 -3.56
CA PHE A 78 -3.33 -12.17 -3.28
C PHE A 78 -2.54 -12.32 -1.97
N LEU A 79 -1.80 -11.28 -1.57
CA LEU A 79 -0.93 -11.35 -0.40
C LEU A 79 -1.62 -10.93 0.89
N VAL A 80 -2.55 -9.97 0.84
CA VAL A 80 -3.00 -9.29 2.07
C VAL A 80 -4.50 -9.04 2.06
N ASN A 81 -5.10 -9.12 3.24
CA ASN A 81 -6.51 -8.86 3.43
C ASN A 81 -6.88 -7.43 2.99
N PHE A 82 -8.07 -7.25 2.40
CA PHE A 82 -8.49 -6.02 1.72
C PHE A 82 -8.28 -4.74 2.55
N ILE A 83 -8.65 -4.80 3.83
CA ILE A 83 -8.56 -3.66 4.75
C ILE A 83 -7.11 -3.20 4.93
N ILE A 84 -6.18 -4.16 5.07
CA ILE A 84 -4.77 -3.86 5.34
C ILE A 84 -4.09 -3.36 4.07
N GLY A 85 -4.36 -3.99 2.93
CA GLY A 85 -3.74 -3.56 1.68
C GLY A 85 -4.31 -2.26 1.11
N SER A 86 -5.60 -1.97 1.33
CA SER A 86 -6.16 -0.66 1.01
C SER A 86 -5.51 0.45 1.84
N LEU A 87 -5.34 0.26 3.15
CA LEU A 87 -4.57 1.17 4.01
C LEU A 87 -3.14 1.39 3.50
N PHE A 88 -2.48 0.32 3.06
CA PHE A 88 -1.14 0.42 2.47
C PHE A 88 -1.14 1.27 1.19
N LEU A 89 -2.10 1.05 0.29
CA LEU A 89 -2.27 1.85 -0.93
C LEU A 89 -2.57 3.34 -0.65
N VAL A 90 -3.25 3.67 0.46
CA VAL A 90 -3.51 5.06 0.86
C VAL A 90 -2.26 5.73 1.42
N MET A 91 -1.47 5.00 2.22
CA MET A 91 -0.34 5.54 2.96
C MET A 91 0.95 5.60 2.13
N LEU A 92 1.11 4.71 1.16
CA LEU A 92 2.32 4.64 0.33
C LEU A 92 2.56 5.92 -0.52
N PRO A 93 1.56 6.50 -1.21
CA PRO A 93 1.75 7.71 -2.01
C PRO A 93 2.20 8.95 -1.23
N PRO A 94 1.55 9.35 -0.11
CA PRO A 94 2.00 10.52 0.66
C PRO A 94 3.35 10.27 1.32
N ALA A 95 3.67 9.01 1.65
CA ALA A 95 4.98 8.65 2.19
C ALA A 95 6.09 8.80 1.13
N LEU A 96 5.85 8.33 -0.09
CA LEU A 96 6.80 8.44 -1.20
C LEU A 96 7.02 9.90 -1.64
N LYS A 97 5.95 10.71 -1.75
CA LYS A 97 6.06 12.16 -2.02
C LYS A 97 6.83 12.91 -0.93
N LYS A 98 6.59 12.60 0.36
CA LYS A 98 7.33 13.24 1.48
C LYS A 98 8.81 12.91 1.48
N LEU A 99 9.18 11.72 1.03
CA LEU A 99 10.58 11.30 0.94
C LEU A 99 11.28 11.76 -0.36
N ARG A 100 10.57 12.44 -1.28
CA ARG A 100 11.06 12.82 -2.61
C ARG A 100 11.64 11.64 -3.40
N LEU A 101 11.10 10.44 -3.20
CA LEU A 101 11.46 9.26 -4.01
C LEU A 101 10.73 9.22 -5.36
N ILE A 102 9.74 10.09 -5.55
CA ILE A 102 8.98 10.31 -6.78
C ILE A 102 8.67 11.81 -6.88
#